data_AF-A0AA44HFX4-F1
#
_entry.id   AF-A0AA44HFX4-F1
#
_cell.length_a   1.000
_cell.length_b   1.000
_cell.length_c   1.000
_cell.angle_alpha   90.00
_cell.angle_beta   90.00
_cell.angle_gamma   90.00
#
_symmetry.space_group_name_H-M   'P 1'
#
loop_
_entity.id
_entity.type
_entity.pdbx_description
1 polymer ?
#
loop_
_entity_poly.entity_id
_entity_poly.type
_entity_poly.pdbx_seq_one_letter_code
_entity_poly.pdbx_strand_id
1 'polypeptide(L)' 'MDNNEFEKLLAKANLGKKEFSQISNTPYQTIMNWKRIDSVPDWTKPFLENHLKVKSYEQIKEIVFKIEKP' A
#
# COMPACT_ATOMS: atom_id res chain seq x y z
N MET A 1 6.50 -10.17 -7.78
CA MET A 1 5.11 -10.57 -7.41
C MET A 1 4.25 -10.53 -8.66
N ASP A 2 3.20 -11.36 -8.75
CA ASP A 2 2.27 -11.28 -9.88
C ASP A 2 1.25 -10.13 -9.71
N ASN A 3 0.50 -9.81 -10.76
CA ASN A 3 -0.48 -8.72 -10.69
C ASN A 3 -1.62 -9.00 -9.70
N ASN A 4 -2.01 -10.26 -9.51
CA ASN A 4 -3.09 -10.64 -8.60
C ASN A 4 -2.68 -10.44 -7.14
N GLU A 5 -1.45 -10.78 -6.78
CA GLU A 5 -0.88 -10.52 -5.46
C GLU A 5 -0.80 -9.02 -5.19
N PHE A 6 -0.39 -8.24 -6.20
CA PHE A 6 -0.39 -6.77 -6.11
C PHE A 6 -1.80 -6.21 -5.85
N GLU A 7 -2.81 -6.62 -6.62
CA GLU A 7 -4.19 -6.16 -6.43
C GLU A 7 -4.74 -6.54 -5.04
N LYS A 8 -4.42 -7.75 -4.55
CA LYS A 8 -4.79 -8.18 -3.20
C LYS A 8 -4.14 -7.34 -2.11
N LEU A 9 -2.85 -7.01 -2.23
CA LEU A 9 -2.16 -6.16 -1.27
C LEU A 9 -2.65 -4.72 -1.31
N LEU A 10 -2.95 -4.21 -2.50
CA LEU A 10 -3.53 -2.88 -2.68
C LEU A 10 -4.89 -2.77 -1.97
N ALA A 11 -5.74 -3.79 -2.15
CA ALA A 11 -7.04 -3.87 -1.48
C ALA A 11 -6.89 -3.98 0.05
N LYS A 12 -5.94 -4.81 0.54
CA LYS A 12 -5.62 -4.88 1.98
C LYS A 12 -5.16 -3.53 2.54
N ALA A 13 -4.37 -2.77 1.77
CA ALA A 13 -3.91 -1.44 2.14
C ALA A 13 -5.02 -0.36 2.07
N ASN A 14 -6.22 -0.74 1.61
CA ASN A 14 -7.34 0.14 1.32
C ASN A 14 -6.92 1.30 0.40
N LEU A 15 -6.16 0.98 -0.65
CA LEU A 15 -5.67 1.92 -1.65
C LEU A 15 -6.25 1.59 -3.02
N GLY A 16 -6.64 2.63 -3.76
CA GLY A 16 -6.87 2.55 -5.19
C GLY A 16 -5.58 2.65 -6.00
N LYS A 17 -5.59 2.19 -7.25
CA LYS A 17 -4.42 2.31 -8.17
C LYS A 17 -4.02 3.76 -8.43
N LYS A 18 -4.98 4.70 -8.41
CA LYS A 18 -4.73 6.14 -8.54
C LYS A 18 -4.02 6.71 -7.31
N GLU A 19 -4.47 6.35 -6.12
CA GLU A 19 -3.84 6.77 -4.87
C GLU A 19 -2.44 6.17 -4.75
N PHE A 20 -2.29 4.89 -5.07
CA PHE A 20 -0.98 4.24 -5.11
C PHE A 20 -0.03 4.92 -6.10
N SER A 21 -0.52 5.35 -7.27
CA SER A 21 0.27 6.15 -8.22
C SER A 21 0.80 7.44 -7.61
N GLN A 22 -0.03 8.14 -6.83
CA GLN A 22 0.37 9.39 -6.16
C GLN A 22 1.38 9.13 -5.02
N ILE A 23 1.13 8.14 -4.16
CA ILE A 23 1.96 7.87 -2.98
C ILE A 23 3.31 7.27 -3.38
N SER A 24 3.32 6.36 -4.36
CA SER A 24 4.56 5.72 -4.86
C SER A 24 5.30 6.56 -5.88
N ASN A 25 4.77 7.73 -6.25
CA ASN A 25 5.25 8.57 -7.34
C ASN A 25 5.49 7.80 -8.65
N THR A 26 4.72 6.73 -8.87
CA THR A 26 4.79 5.91 -10.07
C THR A 26 3.66 6.31 -11.00
N PRO A 27 3.91 6.64 -12.28
CA PRO A 27 2.85 7.02 -13.20
C PRO A 27 1.74 5.97 -13.29
N TYR A 28 0.48 6.42 -13.27
CA TYR A 28 -0.69 5.53 -13.32
C TYR A 28 -0.67 4.60 -14.54
N GLN A 29 -0.17 5.10 -15.67
CA GLN A 29 0.01 4.30 -16.89
C GLN A 29 1.00 3.16 -16.69
N THR A 30 2.07 3.38 -15.95
CA THR A 30 3.06 2.34 -15.60
C THR A 30 2.44 1.25 -14.74
N ILE A 31 1.65 1.63 -13.73
CA ILE A 31 0.93 0.68 -12.86
C ILE A 31 -0.10 -0.15 -13.66
N MET A 32 -0.80 0.49 -14.60
CA MET A 32 -1.71 -0.20 -15.50
C MET A 32 -0.98 -1.20 -16.41
N ASN A 33 0.22 -0.84 -16.89
CA ASN A 33 1.03 -1.71 -17.72
C ASN A 33 1.51 -2.96 -16.98
N TRP A 34 1.69 -2.94 -15.65
CA TRP A 34 2.09 -4.11 -14.87
C TRP A 34 1.14 -5.30 -15.03
N LYS A 35 -0.17 -5.03 -15.24
CA LYS A 35 -1.15 -6.09 -15.53
C LYS A 35 -0.96 -6.69 -16.92
N ARG A 36 -0.54 -5.87 -17.89
CA ARG A 36 -0.34 -6.28 -19.28
C ARG A 36 0.94 -7.11 -19.44
N ILE A 37 1.99 -6.77 -18.71
CA ILE A 37 3.29 -7.46 -18.76
C ILE A 37 3.43 -8.57 -17.69
N ASP A 38 2.38 -8.77 -16.89
CA ASP A 38 2.34 -9.65 -15.71
C ASP A 38 3.61 -9.58 -14.84
N SER A 39 4.08 -8.35 -14.65
CA SER A 39 5.33 -8.08 -13.95
C SER A 39 5.15 -6.84 -13.11
N VAL A 40 5.22 -7.04 -11.81
CA VAL A 40 5.15 -5.98 -10.81
C VAL A 40 6.54 -5.84 -10.19
N PRO A 41 7.12 -4.63 -10.12
CA PRO A 41 8.43 -4.41 -9.53
C PRO A 41 8.51 -4.90 -8.08
N ASP A 42 9.62 -5.52 -7.71
CA ASP A 42 9.76 -6.18 -6.41
C ASP A 42 9.69 -5.22 -5.22
N TRP A 43 10.07 -3.95 -5.40
CA TRP A 43 9.94 -2.92 -4.37
C TRP A 43 8.50 -2.61 -3.97
N THR A 44 7.53 -2.96 -4.83
CA THR A 44 6.09 -2.72 -4.59
C THR A 44 5.59 -3.47 -3.35
N LYS A 45 6.12 -4.67 -3.11
CA LYS A 45 5.75 -5.50 -1.97
C LYS A 45 6.15 -4.87 -0.62
N PRO A 46 7.44 -4.60 -0.34
CA PRO A 46 7.84 -3.98 0.92
C PRO A 46 7.24 -2.57 1.09
N PHE A 47 6.99 -1.85 0.00
CA PHE A 47 6.29 -0.55 0.06
C PHE A 47 4.87 -0.68 0.63
N LEU A 48 4.05 -1.58 0.07
CA LEU A 48 2.68 -1.80 0.54
C LEU A 48 2.63 -2.40 1.95
N GLU A 49 3.53 -3.33 2.25
CA GLU A 49 3.65 -3.91 3.60
C GLU A 49 4.04 -2.85 4.64
N ASN A 50 4.97 -1.95 4.31
CA ASN A 50 5.34 -0.85 5.19
C ASN A 50 4.18 0.14 5.39
N HIS A 51 3.44 0.46 4.32
CA HIS A 51 2.26 1.32 4.40
C HIS A 51 1.19 0.75 5.35
N LEU A 52 0.95 -0.57 5.28
CA LEU A 52 0.06 -1.27 6.20
C LEU A 52 0.56 -1.19 7.65
N LYS A 53 1.86 -1.42 7.87
CA LYS A 53 2.46 -1.35 9.21
C LYS A 53 2.33 0.05 9.82
N VAL A 54 2.61 1.10 9.05
CA VAL A 54 2.48 2.49 9.51
C VAL A 54 1.03 2.79 9.91
N LYS A 55 0.05 2.44 9.08
CA LYS A 55 -1.38 2.61 9.42
C LYS A 55 -1.75 1.90 10.72
N SER A 56 -1.32 0.65 10.89
CA SER A 56 -1.61 -0.12 12.10
C SER A 56 -0.95 0.50 13.35
N TYR A 57 0.27 1.02 13.20
CA TYR A 57 0.99 1.69 14.28
C TYR A 57 0.31 3.00 14.68
N GLU A 58 -0.13 3.82 13.72
CA GLU A 58 -0.86 5.05 14.01
C GLU A 58 -2.17 4.79 14.76
N GLN A 59 -2.92 3.76 14.35
CA GLN A 59 -4.14 3.34 15.05
C GLN A 59 -3.87 2.93 16.51
N ILE A 60 -2.85 2.09 16.74
CA ILE A 60 -2.48 1.66 18.09
C ILE A 60 -1.99 2.85 18.92
N LYS A 61 -1.17 3.72 18.34
CA LYS A 61 -0.66 4.92 18.99
C LYS A 61 -1.80 5.82 19.46
N GLU A 62 -2.81 6.07 18.63
CA GLU A 62 -3.97 6.86 19.03
C GLU A 62 -4.75 6.23 20.20
N ILE A 63 -4.92 4.91 20.21
CA ILE A 63 -5.57 4.19 21.30
C ILE A 63 -4.77 4.34 22.60
N VAL A 64 -3.45 4.12 22.54
CA VAL A 64 -2.56 4.28 23.70
C VAL A 64 -2.60 5.70 24.23
N PHE A 65 -2.51 6.72 23.36
CA PHE A 65 -2.59 8.13 23.77
C PHE A 65 -3.92 8.50 24.44
N LYS A 66 -5.03 7.88 24.03
CA LYS A 66 -6.34 8.08 24.68
C LYS A 66 -6.41 7.45 26.07
N ILE A 67 -5.67 6.36 26.31
CA ILE A 67 -5.61 5.69 27.62
C ILE A 67 -4.64 6.41 28.56
N GLU A 68 -3.52 6.91 28.03
CA GLU A 68 -2.47 7.60 28.81
C GLU A 68 -2.80 9.04 29.18
N LYS A 69 -3.78 9.68 28.54
CA LYS A 69 -4.31 10.96 28.99
C LYS A 69 -5.47 10.72 29.99
N PRO A 70 -5.24 10.86 31.30
CA PRO A 70 -6.29 10.80 32.32
C PRO A 70 -7.27 11.97 32.23
#